data_AF-A0A7K3GFU5-F1
#
_entry.id   AF-A0A7K3GFU5-F1
#
_cell.length_a   1.000
_cell.length_b   1.000
_cell.length_c   1.000
_cell.angle_alpha   90.00
_cell.angle_beta   90.00
_cell.angle_gamma   90.00
#
_symmetry.space_group_name_H-M   'P 1'
#
loop_
_entity.id
_entity.type
_entity.pdbx_description
1 polymer ?
#
loop_
_entity_poly.entity_id
_entity_poly.type
_entity_poly.pdbx_seq_one_letter_code
_entity_poly.pdbx_strand_id
1 'polypeptide(L)'
;MLTLQNQAGNAAVSSVVQRRFDAEQHQHGAGCGHDGIDDRSPEGQSQLLAAAKETPSSSLPGSFLAKATSFYQNPKIAEGRVHSDAIAQRATAAMGAEAMTIGMDVYLGPSAIGNEGILAHEASHLDKNSKGIKETGVNNGAGPSHTDPGQSSEVAAVADSAAFESGVDVAPSVVAQRPAEERD
;
A
#
# COMPACT_ATOMS: atom_id res chain seq x y z
N MET A 1 -2.36 -17.38 -28.39
CA MET A 1 -1.58 -18.10 -27.36
C MET A 1 -0.59 -17.22 -26.59
N LEU A 2 -0.78 -15.88 -26.54
CA LEU A 2 0.01 -14.99 -25.68
C LEU A 2 -0.73 -14.60 -24.38
N THR A 3 -2.06 -14.57 -24.41
CA THR A 3 -2.88 -14.08 -23.29
C THR A 3 -2.91 -15.01 -22.08
N LEU A 4 -2.85 -16.33 -22.30
CA LEU A 4 -2.81 -17.32 -21.21
C LEU A 4 -1.43 -17.37 -20.51
N GLN A 5 -0.34 -17.07 -21.22
CA GLN A 5 1.00 -17.06 -20.60
C GLN A 5 1.18 -15.87 -19.65
N ASN A 6 0.63 -14.70 -20.00
CA ASN A 6 0.66 -13.51 -19.13
C ASN A 6 -0.19 -13.70 -17.85
N GLN A 7 -1.34 -14.37 -17.93
CA GLN A 7 -2.16 -14.66 -16.75
C GLN A 7 -1.49 -15.67 -15.80
N ALA A 8 -0.82 -16.69 -16.35
CA ALA A 8 -0.07 -17.66 -15.54
C ALA A 8 1.17 -17.03 -14.86
N GLY A 9 1.84 -16.09 -15.54
CA GLY A 9 2.95 -15.32 -14.96
C GLY A 9 2.52 -14.46 -13.77
N ASN A 10 1.42 -13.71 -13.92
CA ASN A 10 0.88 -12.87 -12.84
C ASN A 10 0.41 -13.72 -11.64
N ALA A 11 -0.26 -14.84 -11.89
CA ALA A 11 -0.69 -15.75 -10.83
C ALA A 11 0.50 -16.40 -10.08
N ALA A 12 1.59 -16.71 -10.78
CA ALA A 12 2.80 -17.25 -10.17
C ALA A 12 3.49 -16.21 -9.27
N VAL A 13 3.59 -14.95 -9.70
CA VAL A 13 4.14 -13.84 -8.89
C VAL A 13 3.26 -13.59 -7.66
N SER A 14 1.94 -13.50 -7.82
CA SER A 14 0.99 -13.40 -6.70
C SER A 14 1.14 -14.57 -5.73
N SER A 15 1.39 -15.79 -6.22
CA SER A 15 1.57 -16.96 -5.35
C SER A 15 2.91 -16.97 -4.60
N VAL A 16 3.98 -16.38 -5.14
CA VAL A 16 5.29 -16.27 -4.45
C VAL A 16 5.25 -15.22 -3.36
N VAL A 17 4.51 -14.12 -3.58
CA VAL A 17 4.15 -13.16 -2.53
C VAL A 17 3.27 -13.87 -1.49
N GLN A 18 2.24 -14.61 -1.93
CA GLN A 18 1.30 -15.28 -1.03
C GLN A 18 1.94 -16.35 -0.12
N ARG A 19 2.91 -17.11 -0.63
CA ARG A 19 3.47 -18.28 0.07
C ARG A 19 4.52 -17.90 1.12
N ARG A 20 4.94 -16.64 1.20
CA ARG A 20 5.76 -16.12 2.31
C ARG A 20 4.94 -15.77 3.56
N PHE A 21 3.62 -15.71 3.47
CA PHE A 21 2.73 -15.33 4.57
C PHE A 21 2.48 -16.42 5.63
N ASP A 22 2.84 -17.68 5.37
CA ASP A 22 2.58 -18.79 6.32
C ASP A 22 3.64 -18.95 7.42
N ALA A 23 4.75 -18.20 7.36
CA ALA A 23 5.81 -18.26 8.35
C ALA A 23 5.85 -16.96 9.14
N GLU A 24 5.02 -16.90 10.19
CA GLU A 24 5.37 -16.41 11.54
C GLU A 24 4.13 -15.83 12.25
N GLN A 25 3.44 -16.69 12.99
CA GLN A 25 2.44 -16.26 13.97
C GLN A 25 3.14 -15.59 15.16
N HIS A 26 3.44 -14.30 15.07
CA HIS A 26 3.91 -13.51 16.20
C HIS A 26 2.74 -13.19 17.13
N GLN A 27 2.75 -13.78 18.34
CA GLN A 27 1.87 -13.39 19.44
C GLN A 27 2.42 -12.13 20.11
N HIS A 28 1.73 -11.00 20.00
CA HIS A 28 2.02 -9.82 20.81
C HIS A 28 1.47 -10.02 22.23
N GLY A 29 2.32 -9.80 23.24
CA GLY A 29 1.97 -9.94 24.65
C GLY A 29 1.00 -8.87 25.15
N ALA A 30 0.36 -9.15 26.30
CA ALA A 30 -0.74 -8.40 26.93
C ALA A 30 -0.45 -6.96 27.42
N GLY A 31 0.49 -6.23 26.80
CA GLY A 31 0.98 -4.94 27.28
C GLY A 31 0.58 -3.70 26.46
N CYS A 32 -0.06 -3.86 25.31
CA CYS A 32 -0.49 -2.73 24.47
C CYS A 32 -2.02 -2.61 24.53
N GLY A 33 -2.50 -1.87 25.53
CA GLY A 33 -3.89 -1.77 25.95
C GLY A 33 -4.89 -1.50 24.83
N HIS A 34 -5.72 -2.50 24.56
CA HIS A 34 -7.08 -2.39 24.06
C HIS A 34 -7.91 -3.34 24.93
N ASP A 35 -9.11 -2.95 25.35
CA ASP A 35 -9.92 -3.52 26.46
C ASP A 35 -10.37 -5.00 26.29
N GLY A 36 -9.47 -5.92 25.94
CA GLY A 36 -9.78 -7.31 25.64
C GLY A 36 -10.48 -7.53 24.29
N ILE A 37 -10.52 -6.50 23.43
CA ILE A 37 -11.04 -6.59 22.07
C ILE A 37 -10.00 -7.27 21.18
N ASP A 38 -10.44 -8.25 20.38
CA ASP A 38 -9.58 -8.91 19.40
C ASP A 38 -9.15 -7.91 18.33
N ASP A 39 -7.84 -7.75 18.13
CA ASP A 39 -7.26 -6.87 17.12
C ASP A 39 -7.77 -7.16 15.72
N ARG A 40 -8.14 -8.41 15.42
CA ARG A 40 -8.67 -8.82 14.11
C ARG A 40 -10.17 -8.61 13.97
N SER A 41 -10.87 -8.22 15.04
CA SER A 41 -12.27 -7.81 14.96
C SER A 41 -12.37 -6.45 14.26
N PRO A 42 -13.52 -6.13 13.62
CA PRO A 42 -13.71 -4.82 13.00
C PRO A 42 -13.52 -3.65 13.99
N GLU A 43 -13.95 -3.82 15.23
CA GLU A 43 -13.78 -2.83 16.30
C GLU A 43 -12.31 -2.68 16.70
N GLY A 44 -11.57 -3.80 16.85
CA GLY A 44 -10.14 -3.79 17.18
C GLY A 44 -9.31 -3.13 16.09
N GLN A 45 -9.54 -3.49 14.83
CA GLN A 45 -8.94 -2.88 13.64
C GLN A 45 -9.20 -1.36 13.60
N SER A 46 -10.45 -0.93 13.82
CA SER A 46 -10.81 0.49 13.86
C SER A 46 -10.04 1.26 14.93
N GLN A 47 -9.95 0.69 16.14
CA GLN A 47 -9.24 1.31 17.26
C GLN A 47 -7.73 1.37 17.02
N LEU A 48 -7.14 0.30 16.48
CA LEU A 48 -5.72 0.27 16.15
C LEU A 48 -5.37 1.27 15.06
N LEU A 49 -6.19 1.41 14.01
CA LEU A 49 -6.01 2.41 12.97
C LEU A 49 -6.09 3.83 13.53
N ALA A 50 -7.08 4.11 14.38
CA ALA A 50 -7.20 5.40 15.04
C ALA A 50 -5.98 5.71 15.93
N ALA A 51 -5.52 4.74 16.71
CA ALA A 51 -4.32 4.88 17.55
C ALA A 51 -3.05 5.06 16.71
N ALA A 52 -2.89 4.28 15.63
CA ALA A 52 -1.76 4.37 14.71
C ALA A 52 -1.69 5.74 14.04
N LYS A 53 -2.82 6.35 13.67
CA LYS A 53 -2.85 7.68 13.05
C LYS A 53 -2.31 8.79 13.98
N GLU A 54 -2.48 8.64 15.29
CA GLU A 54 -2.00 9.60 16.30
C GLU A 54 -0.52 9.43 16.64
N THR A 55 0.13 8.39 16.14
CA THR A 55 1.57 8.18 16.35
C THR A 55 2.44 9.15 15.54
N PRO A 56 3.69 9.41 15.98
CA PRO A 56 4.63 10.18 15.17
C PRO A 56 4.86 9.54 13.80
N SER A 57 4.65 10.31 12.74
CA SER A 57 4.96 9.91 11.37
C SER A 57 6.12 10.70 10.78
N SER A 58 6.71 10.15 9.72
CA SER A 58 7.77 10.81 8.94
C SER A 58 7.27 11.18 7.55
N SER A 59 8.02 12.01 6.83
CA SER A 59 7.83 12.15 5.38
C SER A 59 8.38 10.91 4.67
N LEU A 60 7.99 10.71 3.41
CA LEU A 60 8.64 9.73 2.54
C LEU A 60 10.17 9.94 2.50
N PRO A 61 11.00 8.88 2.42
CA PRO A 61 12.46 9.01 2.35
C PRO A 61 12.89 9.92 1.19
N GLY A 62 13.85 10.83 1.42
CA GLY A 62 14.14 11.92 0.49
C GLY A 62 14.48 11.49 -0.94
N SER A 63 15.29 10.45 -1.11
CA SER A 63 15.63 9.90 -2.44
C SER A 63 14.44 9.24 -3.12
N PHE A 64 13.64 8.50 -2.35
CA PHE A 64 12.40 7.89 -2.83
C PHE A 64 11.40 8.97 -3.26
N LEU A 65 11.18 9.98 -2.43
CA LEU A 65 10.26 11.07 -2.69
C LEU A 65 10.62 11.83 -3.97
N ALA A 66 11.88 12.20 -4.15
CA ALA A 66 12.34 12.89 -5.35
C ALA A 66 12.05 12.06 -6.62
N LYS A 67 12.34 10.76 -6.59
CA LYS A 67 12.05 9.83 -7.68
C LYS A 67 10.54 9.68 -7.91
N ALA A 68 9.75 9.47 -6.86
CA ALA A 68 8.30 9.31 -6.91
C ALA A 68 7.60 10.56 -7.46
N THR A 69 7.97 11.75 -7.03
CA THR A 69 7.40 13.00 -7.55
C THR A 69 7.61 13.15 -9.06
N SER A 70 8.79 12.81 -9.57
CA SER A 70 9.06 12.80 -11.01
C SER A 70 8.27 11.71 -11.73
N PHE A 71 8.33 10.49 -11.20
CA PHE A 71 7.72 9.29 -11.78
C PHE A 71 6.20 9.41 -11.96
N TYR A 72 5.50 9.91 -10.95
CA TYR A 72 4.05 10.13 -10.99
C TYR A 72 3.65 11.49 -11.58
N GLN A 73 4.62 12.37 -11.88
CA GLN A 73 4.38 13.75 -12.31
C GLN A 73 3.44 14.50 -11.35
N ASN A 74 3.59 14.22 -10.05
CA ASN A 74 2.66 14.68 -9.03
C ASN A 74 3.42 15.13 -7.77
N PRO A 75 3.55 16.46 -7.53
CA PRO A 75 4.24 16.97 -6.34
C PRO A 75 3.48 16.71 -5.04
N LYS A 76 2.16 16.43 -5.08
CA LYS A 76 1.35 16.20 -3.87
C LYS A 76 1.71 14.91 -3.14
N ILE A 77 2.46 14.00 -3.78
CA ILE A 77 3.01 12.81 -3.11
C ILE A 77 3.88 13.22 -1.90
N ALA A 78 4.51 14.39 -1.94
CA ALA A 78 5.30 14.92 -0.83
C ALA A 78 4.47 15.18 0.46
N GLU A 79 3.15 15.26 0.36
CA GLU A 79 2.25 15.39 1.51
C GLU A 79 2.06 14.06 2.25
N GLY A 80 2.48 12.94 1.64
CA GLY A 80 2.36 11.59 2.21
C GLY A 80 3.14 11.43 3.51
N ARG A 81 2.52 10.77 4.50
CA ARG A 81 3.09 10.48 5.82
C ARG A 81 3.30 9.00 6.01
N VAL A 82 4.44 8.61 6.56
CA VAL A 82 4.81 7.22 6.82
C VAL A 82 4.80 6.95 8.32
N HIS A 83 3.95 6.01 8.73
CA HIS A 83 3.86 5.44 10.07
C HIS A 83 4.54 4.07 10.07
N SER A 84 5.48 3.85 10.99
CA SER A 84 6.26 2.60 11.04
C SER A 84 6.64 2.19 12.46
N ASP A 85 6.08 2.83 13.49
CA ASP A 85 6.24 2.38 14.87
C ASP A 85 5.42 1.12 15.17
N ALA A 86 5.55 0.61 16.40
CA ALA A 86 4.93 -0.63 16.82
C ALA A 86 3.39 -0.62 16.74
N ILE A 87 2.72 0.53 16.94
CA ILE A 87 1.26 0.62 16.86
C ILE A 87 0.84 0.56 15.39
N ALA A 88 1.54 1.28 14.52
CA ALA A 88 1.32 1.22 13.07
C ALA A 88 1.53 -0.21 12.52
N GLN A 89 2.63 -0.87 12.91
CA GLN A 89 2.91 -2.25 12.53
C GLN A 89 1.81 -3.23 12.99
N ARG A 90 1.33 -3.07 14.23
CA ARG A 90 0.23 -3.88 14.77
C ARG A 90 -1.07 -3.64 14.01
N ALA A 91 -1.40 -2.39 13.68
CA ALA A 91 -2.57 -2.05 12.88
C ALA A 91 -2.49 -2.67 11.48
N THR A 92 -1.34 -2.56 10.80
CA THR A 92 -1.10 -3.18 9.49
C THR A 92 -1.26 -4.71 9.55
N ALA A 93 -0.70 -5.35 10.59
CA ALA A 93 -0.83 -6.80 10.79
C ALA A 93 -2.28 -7.23 11.11
N ALA A 94 -3.02 -6.43 11.89
CA ALA A 94 -4.43 -6.67 12.19
C ALA A 94 -5.32 -6.60 10.93
N MET A 95 -4.91 -5.79 9.95
CA MET A 95 -5.51 -5.71 8.62
C MET A 95 -5.03 -6.80 7.66
N GLY A 96 -4.08 -7.65 8.07
CA GLY A 96 -3.52 -8.74 7.26
C GLY A 96 -2.64 -8.26 6.11
N ALA A 97 -2.04 -7.08 6.22
CA ALA A 97 -1.24 -6.47 5.16
C ALA A 97 0.24 -6.29 5.55
N GLU A 98 1.13 -6.17 4.56
CA GLU A 98 2.54 -5.80 4.77
C GLU A 98 2.72 -4.28 4.85
N ALA A 99 1.93 -3.57 4.06
CA ALA A 99 1.78 -2.12 4.08
C ALA A 99 0.34 -1.78 3.70
N MET A 100 -0.09 -0.57 4.04
CA MET A 100 -1.39 -0.06 3.60
C MET A 100 -1.35 1.46 3.49
N THR A 101 -2.10 1.99 2.53
CA THR A 101 -2.29 3.43 2.36
C THR A 101 -3.74 3.81 2.64
N ILE A 102 -3.94 4.75 3.55
CA ILE A 102 -5.24 5.30 3.93
C ILE A 102 -5.18 6.81 3.76
N GLY A 103 -5.84 7.32 2.71
CA GLY A 103 -5.74 8.73 2.35
C GLY A 103 -4.29 9.08 2.00
N MET A 104 -3.67 9.99 2.76
CA MET A 104 -2.26 10.36 2.57
C MET A 104 -1.33 9.74 3.64
N ASP A 105 -1.82 8.79 4.44
CA ASP A 105 -1.04 8.09 5.46
C ASP A 105 -0.69 6.66 4.97
N VAL A 106 0.59 6.30 5.02
CA VAL A 106 1.14 4.98 4.69
C VAL A 106 1.57 4.31 6.00
N TYR A 107 1.08 3.10 6.26
CA TYR A 107 1.40 2.31 7.44
C TYR A 107 2.23 1.10 7.02
N LEU A 108 3.47 1.02 7.52
CA LEU A 108 4.39 -0.06 7.17
C LEU A 108 4.44 -1.10 8.28
N GLY A 109 4.19 -2.36 7.91
CA GLY A 109 4.54 -3.51 8.72
C GLY A 109 6.07 -3.73 8.74
N PRO A 110 6.57 -4.62 9.61
CA PRO A 110 8.01 -4.81 9.80
C PRO A 110 8.77 -5.18 8.52
N SER A 111 8.18 -6.00 7.64
CA SER A 111 8.77 -6.44 6.38
C SER A 111 8.80 -5.36 5.29
N ALA A 112 7.98 -4.33 5.42
CA ALA A 112 7.88 -3.24 4.46
C ALA A 112 8.87 -2.09 4.73
N ILE A 113 9.45 -2.02 5.93
CA ILE A 113 10.41 -0.98 6.29
C ILE A 113 11.68 -1.13 5.44
N GLY A 114 11.98 -0.10 4.65
CA GLY A 114 13.15 -0.06 3.77
C GLY A 114 12.97 -0.87 2.46
N ASN A 115 11.79 -1.41 2.20
CA ASN A 115 11.49 -2.08 0.93
C ASN A 115 10.98 -1.07 -0.10
N GLU A 116 11.81 -0.77 -1.11
CA GLU A 116 11.49 0.23 -2.14
C GLU A 116 10.26 -0.18 -2.98
N GLY A 117 10.15 -1.45 -3.36
CA GLY A 117 9.03 -1.96 -4.17
C GLY A 117 7.69 -1.85 -3.45
N ILE A 118 7.64 -2.21 -2.16
CA ILE A 118 6.42 -2.03 -1.35
C ILE A 118 6.10 -0.55 -1.22
N LEU A 119 7.08 0.31 -0.91
CA LEU A 119 6.81 1.74 -0.80
C LEU A 119 6.38 2.37 -2.14
N ALA A 120 6.88 1.86 -3.28
CA ALA A 120 6.45 2.26 -4.61
C ALA A 120 5.01 1.84 -4.92
N HIS A 121 4.59 0.66 -4.46
CA HIS A 121 3.19 0.23 -4.51
C HIS A 121 2.29 1.21 -3.74
N GLU A 122 2.65 1.50 -2.49
CA GLU A 122 1.92 2.46 -1.65
C GLU A 122 1.89 3.88 -2.26
N ALA A 123 2.98 4.31 -2.91
CA ALA A 123 3.02 5.61 -3.60
C ALA A 123 2.04 5.71 -4.77
N SER A 124 1.70 4.58 -5.44
CA SER A 124 0.63 4.56 -6.46
C SER A 124 -0.73 4.90 -5.83
N HIS A 125 -1.00 4.45 -4.61
CA HIS A 125 -2.20 4.82 -3.87
C HIS A 125 -2.17 6.27 -3.41
N LEU A 126 -1.02 6.78 -2.94
CA LEU A 126 -0.85 8.21 -2.61
C LEU A 126 -1.13 9.12 -3.81
N ASP A 127 -0.63 8.77 -5.01
CA ASP A 127 -0.91 9.51 -6.24
C ASP A 127 -2.43 9.63 -6.48
N LYS A 128 -3.14 8.50 -6.44
CA LYS A 128 -4.59 8.44 -6.66
C LYS A 128 -5.37 9.19 -5.56
N ASN A 129 -5.00 8.99 -4.30
CA ASN A 129 -5.65 9.65 -3.16
C ASN A 129 -5.45 11.18 -3.20
N SER A 130 -4.26 11.66 -3.58
CA SER A 130 -3.98 13.09 -3.71
C SER A 130 -4.78 13.78 -4.85
N LYS A 131 -5.24 12.99 -5.82
CA LYS A 131 -6.12 13.40 -6.93
C LYS A 131 -7.61 13.22 -6.58
N GLY A 132 -7.94 12.68 -5.41
CA GLY A 132 -9.31 12.38 -5.00
C GLY A 132 -9.93 11.20 -5.77
N ILE A 133 -9.11 10.37 -6.41
CA ILE A 133 -9.57 9.16 -7.09
C ILE A 133 -9.95 8.15 -6.01
N LYS A 134 -11.22 7.75 -5.99
CA LYS A 134 -11.71 6.80 -4.99
C LYS A 134 -11.24 5.39 -5.33
N GLU A 135 -10.35 4.87 -4.51
CA GLU A 135 -10.03 3.45 -4.46
C GLU A 135 -11.28 2.67 -4.02
N THR A 136 -11.78 1.78 -4.88
CA THR A 136 -12.92 0.95 -4.54
C THR A 136 -12.44 -0.21 -3.68
N GLY A 137 -12.69 -0.20 -2.37
CA GLY A 137 -12.47 -1.39 -1.55
C GLY A 137 -13.77 -1.93 -0.96
N VAL A 138 -13.67 -3.07 -0.31
CA VAL A 138 -14.73 -3.67 0.50
C VAL A 138 -14.61 -3.13 1.92
N ASN A 139 -15.65 -2.45 2.42
CA ASN A 139 -15.70 -1.99 3.81
C ASN A 139 -16.19 -3.14 4.68
N ASN A 140 -15.36 -3.64 5.59
CA ASN A 140 -15.73 -4.67 6.57
C ASN A 140 -16.28 -4.09 7.88
N GLY A 141 -16.58 -2.78 7.92
CA GLY A 141 -17.00 -2.07 9.12
C GLY A 141 -15.85 -1.62 10.03
N ALA A 142 -14.60 -1.90 9.66
CA ALA A 142 -13.41 -1.64 10.49
C ALA A 142 -12.65 -0.35 10.16
N GLY A 143 -13.16 0.47 9.25
CA GLY A 143 -12.45 1.63 8.71
C GLY A 143 -12.42 1.65 7.18
N PRO A 144 -11.37 2.21 6.56
CA PRO A 144 -11.29 2.39 5.11
C PRO A 144 -11.40 1.06 4.38
N SER A 145 -12.05 1.12 3.22
CA SER A 145 -12.30 -0.04 2.39
C SER A 145 -11.01 -0.80 2.05
N HIS A 146 -10.98 -2.12 2.28
CA HIS A 146 -9.88 -2.99 1.88
C HIS A 146 -10.00 -3.30 0.38
N THR A 147 -9.00 -2.96 -0.42
CA THR A 147 -9.05 -3.21 -1.86
C THR A 147 -8.78 -4.68 -2.16
N ASP A 148 -9.49 -5.25 -3.13
CA ASP A 148 -9.26 -6.63 -3.58
C ASP A 148 -8.08 -6.66 -4.56
N PRO A 149 -7.15 -7.65 -4.50
CA PRO A 149 -5.96 -7.70 -5.36
C PRO A 149 -6.25 -7.68 -6.86
N GLY A 150 -7.44 -8.10 -7.29
CA GLY A 150 -7.87 -8.08 -8.69
C GLY A 150 -8.42 -6.73 -9.17
N GLN A 151 -8.55 -5.74 -8.28
CA GLN A 151 -9.06 -4.42 -8.66
C GLN A 151 -8.03 -3.62 -9.44
N SER A 152 -8.53 -2.72 -10.28
CA SER A 152 -7.68 -1.93 -11.19
C SER A 152 -6.65 -1.08 -10.46
N SER A 153 -6.95 -0.62 -9.24
CA SER A 153 -6.01 0.16 -8.45
C SER A 153 -4.82 -0.64 -7.94
N GLU A 154 -5.04 -1.88 -7.48
CA GLU A 154 -3.99 -2.82 -7.06
C GLU A 154 -3.17 -3.30 -8.25
N VAL A 155 -3.82 -3.65 -9.37
CA VAL A 155 -3.12 -4.02 -10.61
C VAL A 155 -2.23 -2.88 -11.11
N ALA A 156 -2.73 -1.64 -11.06
CA ALA A 156 -1.95 -0.47 -11.40
C ALA A 156 -0.79 -0.25 -10.41
N ALA A 157 -1.01 -0.43 -9.11
CA ALA A 157 0.03 -0.27 -8.08
C ALA A 157 1.16 -1.29 -8.24
N VAL A 158 0.84 -2.56 -8.56
CA VAL A 158 1.83 -3.59 -8.90
C VAL A 158 2.63 -3.22 -10.14
N ALA A 159 1.96 -2.74 -11.20
CA ALA A 159 2.62 -2.34 -12.44
C ALA A 159 3.52 -1.11 -12.23
N ASP A 160 3.06 -0.12 -11.46
CA ASP A 160 3.82 1.07 -11.12
C ASP A 160 5.04 0.71 -10.26
N SER A 161 4.89 -0.17 -9.27
CA SER A 161 5.99 -0.65 -8.43
C SER A 161 7.09 -1.31 -9.26
N ALA A 162 6.74 -2.24 -10.16
CA ALA A 162 7.70 -2.90 -11.04
C ALA A 162 8.41 -1.91 -11.99
N ALA A 163 7.67 -0.94 -12.53
CA ALA A 163 8.23 0.12 -13.37
C ALA A 163 9.17 1.04 -12.58
N PHE A 164 8.83 1.35 -11.32
CA PHE A 164 9.64 2.16 -10.44
C PHE A 164 10.97 1.48 -10.07
N GLU A 165 10.93 0.18 -9.74
CA GLU A 165 12.13 -0.61 -9.45
C GLU A 165 13.03 -0.80 -10.67
N SER A 166 12.44 -0.94 -11.87
CA SER A 166 13.20 -1.05 -13.11
C SER A 166 13.74 0.30 -13.63
N GLY A 167 13.44 1.40 -12.95
CA GLY A 167 13.97 2.73 -13.31
C GLY A 167 13.28 3.37 -14.51
N VAL A 168 12.03 3.01 -14.79
CA VAL A 168 11.20 3.70 -15.79
C VAL A 168 10.95 5.14 -15.34
N ASP A 169 10.96 6.08 -16.28
CA ASP A 169 10.84 7.52 -15.96
C ASP A 169 9.43 7.96 -15.55
N VAL A 170 8.39 7.27 -16.05
CA VAL A 170 6.98 7.64 -15.85
C VAL A 170 6.14 6.43 -15.50
N ALA A 171 5.26 6.59 -14.51
CA ALA A 171 4.34 5.55 -14.07
C ALA A 171 3.41 5.06 -15.20
N PRO A 172 3.29 3.73 -15.41
CA PRO A 172 2.28 3.16 -16.29
C PRO A 172 0.86 3.68 -16.04
N SER A 173 0.48 3.90 -14.77
CA SER A 173 -0.82 4.47 -14.41
C SER A 173 -1.02 5.91 -14.91
N VAL A 174 0.04 6.72 -14.93
CA VAL A 174 0.01 8.08 -15.49
C VAL A 174 -0.13 8.03 -17.00
N VAL A 175 0.62 7.17 -17.69
CA VAL A 175 0.50 6.99 -19.14
C VAL A 175 -0.89 6.49 -19.52
N ALA A 176 -1.46 5.57 -18.75
CA ALA A 176 -2.80 5.02 -18.98
C ALA A 176 -3.90 6.07 -18.88
N GLN A 177 -3.71 7.13 -18.09
CA GLN A 177 -4.66 8.24 -17.91
C GLN A 177 -4.55 9.32 -19.00
N ARG A 178 -3.50 9.33 -19.82
CA ARG A 178 -3.35 10.33 -20.89
C ARG A 178 -4.41 10.15 -21.99
N PRO A 179 -5.01 11.25 -22.48
CA PRO A 179 -5.90 11.21 -23.64
C PRO A 179 -5.17 10.65 -24.86
N ALA A 180 -5.91 10.04 -25.78
CA ALA A 180 -5.35 9.32 -26.92
C ALA A 180 -4.49 10.21 -27.84
N GLU A 181 -4.78 11.51 -27.94
CA GLU A 181 -3.98 12.48 -28.73
C GLU A 181 -2.57 12.79 -28.19
N GLU A 182 -2.21 12.38 -26.96
CA GLU A 182 -0.90 12.70 -26.35
C GLU A 182 0.03 11.47 -26.27
N ARG A 183 -0.32 10.41 -27.01
CA ARG A 183 0.42 9.14 -27.12
C ARG A 183 1.08 8.99 -28.49
N ASP A 184 1.76 10.01 -28.98
CA ASP A 184 2.56 10.00 -30.21
C ASP A 184 4.05 10.14 -29.93
#